data_AF-A3X885-F1
#
_entry.id   AF-A3X885-F1
#
_cell.length_a   1.000
_cell.length_b   1.000
_cell.length_c   1.000
_cell.angle_alpha   90.00
_cell.angle_beta   90.00
_cell.angle_gamma   90.00
#
_symmetry.space_group_name_H-M   'P 1'
#
loop_
_entity.id
_entity.type
_entity.pdbx_description
1 polymer ?
#
loop_
_entity_poly.entity_id
_entity_poly.type
_entity_poly.pdbx_seq_one_letter_code
_entity_poly.pdbx_strand_id
1 'polypeptide(L)'
;MPVSQEVLQEACQHLSGWAAKGGIGQWVVTICFWAHPHGLWNFMLDAMTEACSDDHLHMIACELAEHQLAHHGSMIPHYQAQARLDLRFRRMLTGVWRHRMSDEVWVQLREIQAQEPDPLPNMIPLELGVEYGAERLSEDDRQNADKKGFFSRDEAGEWQRAKRT
;
A
#
# COMPACT_ATOMS: atom_id res chain seq x y z
N MET A 1 -26.38 -15.54 -6.30
CA MET A 1 -26.61 -14.67 -5.11
C MET A 1 -25.24 -14.20 -4.64
N PRO A 2 -25.05 -12.91 -4.35
CA PRO A 2 -23.81 -12.47 -3.71
C PRO A 2 -23.68 -13.13 -2.32
N VAL A 3 -22.46 -13.55 -1.98
CA VAL A 3 -22.13 -14.13 -0.66
C VAL A 3 -22.23 -13.02 0.38
N SER A 4 -22.80 -13.28 1.56
CA SER A 4 -22.87 -12.27 2.62
C SER A 4 -21.50 -12.02 3.26
N GLN A 5 -21.30 -10.80 3.81
CA GLN A 5 -20.11 -10.44 4.58
C GLN A 5 -19.88 -11.41 5.75
N GLU A 6 -20.93 -11.86 6.46
CA GLU A 6 -20.76 -12.82 7.55
C GLU A 6 -20.22 -14.18 7.07
N VAL A 7 -20.70 -14.68 5.94
CA VAL A 7 -20.23 -15.96 5.37
C VAL A 7 -18.77 -15.86 4.93
N LEU A 8 -18.37 -14.73 4.34
CA LEU A 8 -16.97 -14.48 4.01
C LEU A 8 -16.11 -14.38 5.27
N GLN A 9 -16.59 -13.69 6.31
CA GLN A 9 -15.89 -13.56 7.59
C GLN A 9 -15.66 -14.93 8.24
N GLU A 10 -16.70 -15.77 8.33
CA GLU A 10 -16.62 -17.12 8.91
C GLU A 10 -15.67 -18.02 8.11
N ALA A 11 -15.81 -18.07 6.78
CA ALA A 11 -14.94 -18.85 5.91
C ALA A 11 -13.46 -18.47 6.10
N CYS A 12 -13.18 -17.19 6.27
CA CYS A 12 -11.82 -16.72 6.39
C CYS A 12 -11.24 -16.86 7.81
N GLN A 13 -12.04 -17.13 8.85
CA GLN A 13 -11.50 -17.58 10.15
C GLN A 13 -10.66 -18.87 10.00
N HIS A 14 -11.00 -19.73 9.04
CA HIS A 14 -10.22 -20.93 8.71
C HIS A 14 -8.86 -20.63 8.06
N LEU A 15 -8.65 -19.41 7.54
CA LEU A 15 -7.37 -18.95 6.99
C LEU A 15 -6.44 -18.36 8.08
N SER A 16 -6.91 -18.28 9.34
CA SER A 16 -6.12 -17.79 10.46
C SER A 16 -4.98 -18.76 10.80
N GLY A 17 -3.83 -18.55 10.16
CA GLY A 17 -2.56 -19.22 10.47
C GLY A 17 -1.65 -18.36 11.37
N TRP A 18 -0.51 -18.90 11.80
CA TRP A 18 0.46 -18.16 12.63
C TRP A 18 0.95 -16.86 12.00
N ALA A 19 0.97 -16.79 10.66
CA ALA A 19 1.36 -15.61 9.88
C ALA A 19 0.19 -14.68 9.50
N ALA A 20 -1.06 -15.06 9.80
CA ALA A 20 -2.26 -14.39 9.29
C ALA A 20 -3.45 -14.45 10.27
N LYS A 21 -3.22 -14.23 11.57
CA LYS A 21 -4.32 -14.00 12.53
C LYS A 21 -4.99 -12.67 12.20
N GLY A 22 -6.31 -12.59 12.10
CA GLY A 22 -7.01 -11.31 11.93
C GLY A 22 -8.26 -11.36 11.06
N GLY A 23 -8.77 -10.17 10.71
CA GLY A 23 -9.84 -9.98 9.70
C GLY A 23 -9.27 -9.62 8.33
N ILE A 24 -10.15 -9.23 7.39
CA ILE A 24 -9.82 -8.94 5.98
C ILE A 24 -8.60 -8.03 5.86
N GLY A 25 -8.60 -6.91 6.58
CA GLY A 25 -7.49 -5.97 6.49
C GLY A 25 -6.15 -6.54 6.91
N GLN A 26 -6.13 -7.34 7.96
CA GLN A 26 -4.90 -7.98 8.40
C GLN A 26 -4.39 -9.00 7.37
N TRP A 27 -5.27 -9.68 6.63
CA TRP A 27 -4.86 -10.54 5.52
C TRP A 27 -4.36 -9.75 4.32
N VAL A 28 -4.96 -8.60 4.02
CA VAL A 28 -4.48 -7.69 2.97
C VAL A 28 -3.08 -7.16 3.31
N VAL A 29 -2.87 -6.75 4.55
CA VAL A 29 -1.54 -6.39 5.06
C VAL A 29 -0.59 -7.57 4.94
N THR A 30 -1.00 -8.77 5.39
CA THR A 30 -0.15 -9.97 5.30
C THR A 30 0.23 -10.27 3.85
N ILE A 31 -0.69 -10.25 2.88
CA ILE A 31 -0.36 -10.64 1.51
C ILE A 31 0.65 -9.67 0.85
N CYS A 32 0.71 -8.41 1.30
CA CYS A 32 1.69 -7.43 0.82
C CYS A 32 3.15 -7.86 1.03
N PHE A 33 3.43 -8.75 1.99
CA PHE A 33 4.79 -9.27 2.23
C PHE A 33 5.15 -10.47 1.34
N TRP A 34 4.16 -11.16 0.76
CA TRP A 34 4.34 -12.49 0.16
C TRP A 34 3.89 -12.61 -1.30
N ALA A 35 3.08 -11.68 -1.80
CA ALA A 35 2.63 -11.69 -3.18
C ALA A 35 3.57 -10.91 -4.10
N HIS A 36 3.49 -11.24 -5.39
CA HIS A 36 4.23 -10.54 -6.43
C HIS A 36 3.76 -9.07 -6.50
N PRO A 37 4.65 -8.07 -6.63
CA PRO A 37 4.26 -6.65 -6.65
C PRO A 37 3.25 -6.27 -7.73
N HIS A 38 3.39 -6.81 -8.94
CA HIS A 38 2.37 -6.62 -10.00
C HIS A 38 1.03 -7.29 -9.68
N GLY A 39 1.02 -8.37 -8.89
CA GLY A 39 -0.22 -9.00 -8.44
C GLY A 39 -0.96 -8.13 -7.42
N LEU A 40 -0.22 -7.53 -6.48
CA LEU A 40 -0.76 -6.55 -5.53
C LEU A 40 -1.27 -5.30 -6.24
N TRP A 41 -0.55 -4.83 -7.28
CA TRP A 41 -0.99 -3.72 -8.11
C TRP A 41 -2.35 -4.00 -8.79
N ASN A 42 -2.51 -5.16 -9.42
CA ASN A 42 -3.78 -5.53 -10.04
C ASN A 42 -4.91 -5.64 -8.99
N PHE A 43 -4.62 -6.26 -7.84
CA PHE A 43 -5.59 -6.34 -6.74
C PHE A 43 -6.04 -4.96 -6.26
N MET A 44 -5.12 -3.98 -6.18
CA MET A 44 -5.46 -2.60 -5.82
C MET A 44 -6.36 -1.93 -6.85
N LEU A 45 -6.12 -2.14 -8.15
CA LEU A 45 -6.99 -1.60 -9.22
C LEU A 45 -8.39 -2.20 -9.15
N ASP A 46 -8.50 -3.50 -8.88
CA ASP A 46 -9.78 -4.17 -8.70
C ASP A 46 -10.51 -3.63 -7.45
N ALA A 47 -9.80 -3.51 -6.32
CA ALA A 47 -10.37 -2.93 -5.09
C ALA A 47 -10.84 -1.49 -5.29
N MET A 48 -10.07 -0.68 -6.03
CA MET A 48 -10.44 0.68 -6.39
C MET A 48 -11.65 0.75 -7.31
N THR A 49 -11.87 -0.25 -8.17
CA THR A 49 -13.06 -0.35 -9.02
C THR A 49 -14.31 -0.57 -8.19
N GLU A 50 -14.22 -1.42 -7.16
CA GLU A 50 -15.32 -1.78 -6.26
C GLU A 50 -15.55 -0.77 -5.12
N ALA A 51 -14.59 0.09 -4.84
CA ALA A 51 -14.70 1.10 -3.79
C ALA A 51 -15.83 2.11 -4.08
N CYS A 52 -16.76 2.24 -3.13
CA CYS A 52 -17.95 3.09 -3.27
C CYS A 52 -18.12 4.11 -2.13
N SER A 53 -17.20 4.15 -1.17
CA SER A 53 -17.22 5.05 -0.02
C SER A 53 -15.81 5.48 0.41
N ASP A 54 -15.72 6.57 1.17
CA ASP A 54 -14.44 7.03 1.75
C ASP A 54 -13.86 6.01 2.72
N ASP A 55 -14.69 5.25 3.44
CA ASP A 55 -14.23 4.14 4.28
C ASP A 55 -13.52 3.04 3.48
N HIS A 56 -14.02 2.73 2.28
CA HIS A 56 -13.36 1.77 1.38
C HIS A 56 -12.03 2.33 0.88
N LEU A 57 -11.98 3.62 0.50
CA LEU A 57 -10.74 4.27 0.07
C LEU A 57 -9.72 4.31 1.21
N HIS A 58 -10.15 4.60 2.43
CA HIS A 58 -9.32 4.59 3.63
C HIS A 58 -8.72 3.20 3.89
N MET A 59 -9.55 2.15 3.80
CA MET A 59 -9.11 0.77 3.96
C MET A 59 -8.06 0.37 2.90
N ILE A 60 -8.31 0.70 1.63
CA ILE A 60 -7.34 0.46 0.55
C ILE A 60 -6.03 1.23 0.80
N ALA A 61 -6.13 2.48 1.26
CA ALA A 61 -4.97 3.30 1.54
C ALA A 61 -4.10 2.69 2.65
N CYS A 62 -4.68 2.40 3.82
CA CYS A 62 -3.95 1.97 5.01
C CYS A 62 -3.52 0.50 4.96
N GLU A 63 -4.32 -0.38 4.37
CA GLU A 63 -4.07 -1.84 4.45
C GLU A 63 -3.33 -2.37 3.21
N LEU A 64 -3.49 -1.73 2.05
CA LEU A 64 -2.91 -2.17 0.79
C LEU A 64 -1.84 -1.20 0.27
N ALA A 65 -2.22 0.03 -0.08
CA ALA A 65 -1.30 0.97 -0.74
C ALA A 65 -0.11 1.35 0.16
N GLU A 66 -0.36 1.61 1.44
CA GLU A 66 0.67 1.90 2.45
C GLU A 66 1.70 0.78 2.56
N HIS A 67 1.24 -0.46 2.73
CA HIS A 67 2.13 -1.61 2.87
C HIS A 67 2.83 -1.97 1.56
N GLN A 68 2.14 -1.87 0.41
CA GLN A 68 2.77 -2.10 -0.88
C GLN A 68 3.88 -1.08 -1.16
N LEU A 69 3.65 0.21 -0.95
CA LEU A 69 4.69 1.24 -1.13
C LEU A 69 5.78 1.17 -0.07
N ALA A 70 5.48 0.71 1.14
CA ALA A 70 6.50 0.48 2.17
C ALA A 70 7.45 -0.68 1.82
N HIS A 71 6.97 -1.72 1.12
CA HIS A 71 7.75 -2.91 0.79
C HIS A 71 8.31 -2.91 -0.64
N HIS A 72 7.59 -2.30 -1.56
CA HIS A 72 7.84 -2.26 -3.01
C HIS A 72 7.77 -0.82 -3.50
N GLY A 73 8.47 0.09 -2.82
CA GLY A 73 8.41 1.52 -3.07
C GLY A 73 8.84 1.93 -4.48
N SER A 74 9.64 1.12 -5.17
CA SER A 74 9.95 1.34 -6.59
C SER A 74 8.72 1.26 -7.50
N MET A 75 7.56 0.84 -6.99
CA MET A 75 6.29 0.91 -7.70
C MET A 75 5.70 2.32 -7.78
N ILE A 76 6.22 3.32 -7.04
CA ILE A 76 5.69 4.69 -7.00
C ILE A 76 5.44 5.34 -8.38
N PRO A 77 6.21 5.08 -9.46
CA PRO A 77 5.88 5.62 -10.78
C PRO A 77 4.53 5.14 -11.33
N HIS A 78 4.11 3.91 -11.01
CA HIS A 78 2.79 3.38 -11.37
C HIS A 78 1.68 4.14 -10.63
N TYR A 79 1.89 4.42 -9.34
CA TYR A 79 0.96 5.22 -8.53
C TYR A 79 0.82 6.63 -9.07
N GLN A 80 1.93 7.30 -9.40
CA GLN A 80 1.91 8.62 -10.01
C GLN A 80 1.18 8.61 -11.36
N ALA A 81 1.41 7.61 -12.20
CA ALA A 81 0.73 7.47 -13.47
C ALA A 81 -0.78 7.30 -13.28
N GLN A 82 -1.20 6.42 -12.38
CA GLN A 82 -2.62 6.19 -12.11
C GLN A 82 -3.30 7.41 -11.47
N ALA A 83 -2.63 8.09 -10.53
CA ALA A 83 -3.15 9.30 -9.89
C ALA A 83 -3.37 10.47 -10.87
N ARG A 84 -2.64 10.51 -11.99
CA ARG A 84 -2.89 11.47 -13.08
C ARG A 84 -4.12 11.11 -13.92
N LEU A 85 -4.47 9.83 -13.99
CA LEU A 85 -5.57 9.31 -14.81
C LEU A 85 -6.89 9.21 -14.03
N ASP A 86 -6.82 8.93 -12.73
CA ASP A 86 -7.97 8.69 -11.87
C ASP A 86 -7.89 9.54 -10.59
N LEU A 87 -8.77 10.53 -10.51
CA LEU A 87 -8.85 11.45 -9.37
C LEU A 87 -9.31 10.74 -8.09
N ARG A 88 -10.12 9.67 -8.19
CA ARG A 88 -10.52 8.86 -7.01
C ARG A 88 -9.33 8.07 -6.47
N PHE A 89 -8.49 7.55 -7.37
CA PHE A 89 -7.21 6.94 -6.98
C PHE A 89 -6.28 7.95 -6.32
N ARG A 90 -6.15 9.16 -6.89
CA ARG A 90 -5.36 10.23 -6.26
C ARG A 90 -5.88 10.59 -4.87
N ARG A 91 -7.21 10.71 -4.71
CA ARG A 91 -7.86 10.92 -3.40
C ARG A 91 -7.57 9.79 -2.42
N MET A 92 -7.63 8.52 -2.84
CA MET A 92 -7.23 7.39 -2.00
C MET A 92 -5.80 7.54 -1.46
N LEU A 93 -4.85 7.99 -2.28
CA LEU A 93 -3.46 8.16 -1.85
C LEU A 93 -3.26 9.21 -0.76
N THR A 94 -4.21 10.12 -0.54
CA THR A 94 -4.18 11.06 0.60
C THR A 94 -4.36 10.35 1.94
N GLY A 95 -4.99 9.17 1.96
CA GLY A 95 -5.14 8.37 3.17
C GLY A 95 -3.91 7.55 3.56
N VAL A 96 -2.88 7.49 2.70
CA VAL A 96 -1.69 6.65 2.90
C VAL A 96 -0.72 7.34 3.87
N TRP A 97 -0.27 6.61 4.90
CA TRP A 97 0.71 7.11 5.85
C TRP A 97 2.13 6.61 5.50
N ARG A 98 3.15 7.27 6.06
CA ARG A 98 4.56 6.97 5.70
C ARG A 98 4.97 5.52 5.94
N HIS A 99 4.46 4.92 7.00
CA HIS A 99 4.86 3.60 7.48
C HIS A 99 6.39 3.38 7.46
N ARG A 100 6.89 2.50 6.58
CA ARG A 100 8.33 2.18 6.38
C ARG A 100 8.86 2.59 5.00
N MET A 101 8.13 3.45 4.28
CA MET A 101 8.58 3.97 2.99
C MET A 101 9.94 4.66 3.11
N SER A 102 10.77 4.52 2.10
CA SER A 102 12.01 5.30 2.00
C SER A 102 11.70 6.79 1.89
N ASP A 103 12.70 7.62 2.18
CA ASP A 103 12.55 9.07 2.12
C ASP A 103 12.13 9.52 0.71
N GLU A 104 12.73 8.92 -0.32
CA GLU A 104 12.40 9.20 -1.72
C GLU A 104 10.95 8.87 -2.07
N VAL A 105 10.47 7.69 -1.67
CA VAL A 105 9.09 7.25 -1.96
C VAL A 105 8.09 8.13 -1.21
N TRP A 106 8.40 8.47 0.05
CA TRP A 106 7.56 9.35 0.84
C TRP A 106 7.47 10.76 0.26
N VAL A 107 8.58 11.36 -0.16
CA VAL A 107 8.59 12.67 -0.83
C VAL A 107 7.66 12.65 -2.05
N GLN A 108 7.83 11.64 -2.92
CA GLN A 108 7.01 11.52 -4.13
C GLN A 108 5.52 11.30 -3.82
N LEU A 109 5.19 10.51 -2.79
CA LEU A 109 3.81 10.36 -2.35
C LEU A 109 3.24 11.70 -1.83
N ARG A 110 4.02 12.46 -1.06
CA ARG A 110 3.60 13.76 -0.54
C ARG A 110 3.34 14.80 -1.63
N GLU A 111 4.09 14.75 -2.72
CA GLU A 111 3.80 15.56 -3.90
C GLU A 111 2.46 15.23 -4.53
N ILE A 112 2.06 13.94 -4.57
CA ILE A 112 0.74 13.53 -5.04
C ILE A 112 -0.34 14.03 -4.08
N GLN A 113 -0.15 13.84 -2.78
CA GLN A 113 -1.12 14.24 -1.74
C GLN A 113 -1.37 15.75 -1.76
N ALA A 114 -0.33 16.56 -1.96
CA ALA A 114 -0.45 18.02 -2.03
C ALA A 114 -1.23 18.53 -3.25
N GLN A 115 -1.43 17.70 -4.28
CA GLN A 115 -2.18 18.06 -5.48
C GLN A 115 -3.68 17.76 -5.38
N GLU A 116 -4.13 17.08 -4.33
CA GLU A 116 -5.54 16.73 -4.15
C GLU A 116 -6.29 17.82 -3.37
N PRO A 117 -7.23 18.56 -4.00
CA PRO A 117 -7.99 19.62 -3.33
C PRO A 117 -9.00 19.10 -2.29
N ASP A 118 -9.44 17.83 -2.39
CA ASP A 118 -10.41 17.23 -1.47
C ASP A 118 -9.86 15.92 -0.87
N PRO A 119 -8.88 15.99 0.05
CA PRO A 119 -8.25 14.80 0.61
C PRO A 119 -9.19 14.02 1.52
N LEU A 120 -8.86 12.75 1.79
CA LEU A 120 -9.53 11.97 2.81
C LEU A 120 -9.34 12.60 4.19
N PRO A 121 -10.33 12.50 5.11
CA PRO A 121 -10.26 13.14 6.42
C PRO A 121 -9.06 12.75 7.29
N ASN A 122 -8.47 11.58 7.02
CA ASN A 122 -7.33 11.05 7.76
C ASN A 122 -5.96 11.40 7.15
N MET A 123 -5.90 12.28 6.15
CA MET A 123 -4.64 12.70 5.55
C MET A 123 -3.73 13.36 6.60
N ILE A 124 -2.46 12.96 6.60
CA ILE A 124 -1.44 13.61 7.41
C ILE A 124 -1.32 15.09 6.95
N PRO A 125 -1.47 16.08 7.84
CA PRO A 125 -1.41 17.50 7.46
C PRO A 125 -0.15 17.85 6.67
N LEU A 126 -0.26 18.68 5.63
CA LEU A 126 0.85 19.02 4.74
C LEU A 126 1.99 19.74 5.46
N GLU A 127 1.66 20.49 6.51
CA GLU A 127 2.56 21.31 7.32
C GLU A 127 3.57 20.49 8.12
N LEU A 128 3.26 19.21 8.40
CA LEU A 128 4.20 18.28 9.03
C LEU A 128 5.34 17.87 8.08
N GLY A 129 5.21 18.18 6.78
CA GLY A 129 6.25 18.02 5.78
C GLY A 129 6.65 16.56 5.53
N VAL A 130 7.79 16.40 4.86
CA VAL A 130 8.38 15.09 4.53
C VAL A 130 9.14 14.47 5.70
N GLU A 131 9.26 15.16 6.83
CA GLU A 131 9.92 14.66 8.04
C GLU A 131 8.97 13.86 8.94
N TYR A 132 7.66 13.92 8.71
CA TYR A 132 6.67 13.18 9.51
C TYR A 132 7.02 11.70 9.62
N GLY A 133 7.15 11.18 10.84
CA GLY A 133 7.41 9.77 11.12
C GLY A 133 8.84 9.29 10.84
N ALA A 134 9.75 10.17 10.39
CA ALA A 134 11.14 9.81 10.12
C ALA A 134 11.87 9.28 11.37
N GLU A 135 11.47 9.73 12.56
CA GLU A 135 12.06 9.32 13.84
C GLU A 135 11.82 7.85 14.18
N ARG A 136 10.89 7.19 13.49
CA ARG A 136 10.52 5.77 13.69
C ARG A 136 11.20 4.85 12.69
N LEU A 137 11.91 5.41 11.70
CA LEU A 137 12.54 4.67 10.62
C LEU A 137 13.99 4.33 10.95
N SER A 138 14.39 3.11 10.61
CA SER A 138 15.81 2.77 10.57
C SER A 138 16.49 3.41 9.36
N GLU A 139 17.82 3.50 9.37
CA GLU A 139 18.57 3.99 8.21
C GLU A 139 18.31 3.13 6.95
N ASP A 140 18.19 1.81 7.13
CA ASP A 140 17.84 0.88 6.05
C ASP A 140 16.45 1.18 5.47
N ASP A 141 15.48 1.55 6.33
CA ASP A 141 14.16 1.93 5.88
C ASP A 141 14.21 3.21 5.03
N ARG A 142 14.96 4.21 5.46
CA ARG A 142 15.05 5.51 4.80
C ARG A 142 15.74 5.43 3.44
N GLN A 143 16.74 4.56 3.29
CA GLN A 143 17.55 4.46 2.07
C GLN A 143 16.97 3.51 1.01
N ASN A 144 16.30 2.43 1.41
CA ASN A 144 15.90 1.38 0.46
C ASN A 144 14.42 1.49 0.10
N ALA A 145 14.11 1.81 -1.15
CA ALA A 145 12.73 1.85 -1.63
C ALA A 145 12.05 0.47 -1.59
N ASP A 146 12.80 -0.58 -1.94
CA ASP A 146 12.32 -1.97 -1.90
C ASP A 146 12.94 -2.72 -0.73
N LYS A 147 12.09 -3.28 0.14
CA LYS A 147 12.57 -4.00 1.33
C LYS A 147 12.96 -5.42 0.98
N LYS A 148 13.97 -5.94 1.68
CA LYS A 148 14.36 -7.35 1.58
C LYS A 148 13.16 -8.22 1.97
N GLY A 149 12.78 -9.12 1.07
CA GLY A 149 11.58 -9.95 1.24
C GLY A 149 11.52 -11.09 0.22
N PHE A 150 10.31 -11.54 -0.08
CA PHE A 150 10.08 -12.67 -0.99
C PHE A 150 10.32 -12.34 -2.46
N PHE A 151 10.34 -11.05 -2.80
CA PHE A 151 10.60 -10.57 -4.15
C PHE A 151 11.67 -9.49 -4.12
N SER A 152 12.51 -9.49 -5.14
CA SER A 152 13.55 -8.49 -5.38
C SER A 152 13.66 -8.23 -6.88
N ARG A 153 14.14 -7.06 -7.27
CA ARG A 153 14.45 -6.79 -8.68
C ARG A 153 15.75 -7.48 -9.10
N ASP A 154 15.79 -7.96 -10.34
CA ASP A 154 17.02 -8.42 -10.99
C ASP A 154 17.81 -7.25 -11.61
N GLU A 155 18.90 -7.55 -12.32
CA GLU A 155 19.72 -6.54 -13.00
C GLU A 155 18.98 -5.80 -14.12
N ALA A 156 17.93 -6.40 -14.69
CA ALA A 156 17.05 -5.77 -15.67
C ALA A 156 15.94 -4.93 -15.02
N GLY A 157 15.84 -4.97 -13.68
CA GLY A 157 14.80 -4.27 -12.92
C GLY A 157 13.50 -5.07 -12.79
N GLU A 158 13.46 -6.33 -13.23
CA GLU A 158 12.26 -7.17 -13.19
C GLU A 158 12.11 -7.85 -11.82
N TRP A 159 10.85 -7.96 -11.36
CA TRP A 159 10.56 -8.62 -10.09
C TRP A 159 10.74 -10.14 -10.20
N GLN A 160 11.63 -10.68 -9.38
CA GLN A 160 11.86 -12.11 -9.25
C GLN A 160 11.68 -12.56 -7.80
N ARG A 161 11.31 -13.83 -7.62
CA ARG A 161 11.27 -14.43 -6.29
C ARG A 161 12.69 -14.48 -5.72
N ALA A 162 12.90 -13.89 -4.55
CA ALA A 162 14.19 -13.88 -3.89
C ALA A 162 14.65 -15.33 -3.63
N LYS A 163 15.91 -15.62 -3.95
CA LYS A 163 16.52 -16.91 -3.64
C LYS A 163 16.61 -17.02 -2.11
N ARG A 164 16.00 -18.05 -1.53
CA ARG A 164 16.20 -18.38 -0.11
C ARG A 164 17.63 -18.87 0.05
N THR A 165 18.51 -18.02 0.60
CA THR A 165 19.81 -18.42 1.14
C THR A 165 19.67 -19.01 2.52
#